data_AF-A0A350ADH5-F1
#
_entry.id   AF-A0A350ADH5-F1
#
_cell.length_a   1.000
_cell.length_b   1.000
_cell.length_c   1.000
_cell.angle_alpha   90.00
_cell.angle_beta   90.00
_cell.angle_gamma   90.00
#
_symmetry.space_group_name_H-M   'P 1'
#
loop_
_entity.id
_entity.type
_entity.pdbx_description
1 polymer ?
#
loop_
_entity_poly.entity_id
_entity_poly.type
_entity_poly.pdbx_seq_one_letter_code
_entity_poly.pdbx_strand_id
1 'polypeptide(L)' 'MARHLITSAIPYINGIKHLGNLVGSQLPADLYARYLRGRGHEVLFL' A
#
# COMPACT_ATOMS: atom_id res chain seq x y z
N MET A 1 -13.35 -12.27 -10.38
CA MET A 1 -12.97 -11.73 -9.07
C MET A 1 -11.65 -12.37 -8.67
N ALA A 2 -10.56 -11.61 -8.53
CA ALA A 2 -9.26 -12.13 -8.10
C ALA A 2 -8.92 -11.63 -6.69
N ARG A 3 -8.08 -12.39 -5.98
CA ARG A 3 -7.61 -12.04 -4.62
C ARG A 3 -6.22 -11.45 -4.70
N HIS A 4 -6.03 -10.29 -4.07
CA HIS A 4 -4.75 -9.59 -4.03
C HIS A 4 -4.29 -9.42 -2.59
N LEU A 5 -3.07 -9.88 -2.32
CA LEU A 5 -2.30 -9.48 -1.15
C LEU A 5 -1.36 -8.36 -1.59
N ILE A 6 -1.55 -7.16 -1.04
CA ILE A 6 -0.71 -6.00 -1.28
C ILE A 6 0.05 -5.71 0.01
N THR A 7 1.34 -5.43 -0.10
CA THR A 7 2.15 -5.00 1.03
C THR A 7 2.89 -3.71 0.72
N SER A 8 3.23 -2.98 1.78
CA SER A 8 4.16 -1.85 1.69
C SER A 8 5.41 -2.12 2.53
N ALA A 9 6.53 -1.48 2.16
CA ALA A 9 7.72 -1.53 2.99
C ALA A 9 7.42 -0.86 4.34
N ILE A 10 7.64 -1.61 5.43
CA ILE A 10 7.44 -1.11 6.80
C ILE A 10 8.52 -0.05 7.09
N PRO A 11 8.15 1.15 7.56
CA PRO A 11 9.13 2.16 7.93
C PRO A 11 10.03 1.67 9.05
N TYR A 12 11.35 1.80 8.89
CA TYR A 12 12.29 1.48 9.96
C TYR A 12 11.97 2.28 11.22
N ILE A 13 11.85 1.60 12.36
CA ILE A 13 11.24 2.19 13.57
C ILE A 13 12.01 3.41 14.08
N ASN A 14 13.34 3.39 14.01
CA ASN A 14 14.19 4.47 14.56
C ASN A 14 14.49 5.61 13.57
N GLY A 15 14.09 5.51 12.30
CA GLY A 15 14.30 6.59 11.33
C GLY A 15 13.25 7.70 11.46
N ILE A 16 13.58 8.96 11.16
CA ILE A 16 12.56 10.00 11.00
C ILE A 16 11.88 9.82 9.65
N LYS A 17 10.55 9.79 9.63
CA LYS A 17 9.77 9.54 8.42
C LYS A 17 9.59 10.86 7.69
N HIS A 18 9.70 10.83 6.37
CA HIS A 18 9.51 11.97 5.50
C HIS A 18 8.62 11.63 4.29
N LEU A 19 8.22 12.64 3.53
CA LEU A 19 7.34 12.50 2.35
C LEU A 19 7.86 11.47 1.35
N GLY A 20 9.18 11.42 1.12
CA GLY A 20 9.79 10.39 0.28
C GLY A 20 9.49 8.94 0.72
N ASN A 21 9.42 8.65 2.03
CA ASN A 21 9.07 7.29 2.49
C ASN A 21 7.61 6.96 2.19
N LEU A 22 6.72 7.94 2.32
CA LEU A 22 5.29 7.80 2.03
C LEU A 22 5.06 7.59 0.52
N VAL A 23 5.61 8.47 -0.31
CA VAL A 23 5.43 8.44 -1.78
C VAL A 23 6.14 7.24 -2.42
N GLY A 24 7.25 6.77 -1.83
CA GLY A 24 8.02 5.65 -2.37
C GLY A 24 7.48 4.26 -2.04
N SER A 25 6.51 4.12 -1.13
CA SER A 25 6.06 2.81 -0.65
C SER A 25 4.56 2.80 -0.31
N GLN A 26 4.16 3.51 0.74
CA GLN A 26 2.83 3.36 1.35
C GLN A 26 1.71 3.99 0.50
N LEU A 27 1.95 5.17 -0.06
CA LEU A 27 0.97 5.89 -0.88
C LEU A 27 0.61 5.16 -2.18
N PRO A 28 1.57 4.69 -3.01
CA PRO A 28 1.23 3.95 -4.22
C PRO A 28 0.56 2.59 -3.90
N ALA A 29 0.96 1.93 -2.81
CA ALA A 29 0.31 0.69 -2.36
C ALA A 29 -1.17 0.92 -1.97
N ASP A 30 -1.45 1.99 -1.22
CA ASP A 30 -2.83 2.36 -0.86
C ASP A 30 -3.68 2.72 -2.09
N LEU A 31 -3.12 3.53 -3.00
CA LEU A 31 -3.80 3.91 -4.24
C LEU A 31 -4.20 2.67 -5.06
N TYR A 32 -3.27 1.74 -5.25
CA TYR A 32 -3.52 0.53 -6.04
C TYR A 32 -4.52 -0.40 -5.35
N ALA A 33 -4.45 -0.52 -4.02
CA ALA A 33 -5.43 -1.28 -3.25
C ALA A 33 -6.85 -0.71 -3.41
N ARG A 34 -7.01 0.62 -3.34
CA ARG A 34 -8.30 1.28 -3.57
C ARG A 34 -8.81 1.10 -4.99
N TYR A 35 -7.93 1.21 -5.99
CA TYR A 35 -8.27 0.96 -7.38
C TYR A 35 -8.82 -0.46 -7.57
N LEU A 36 -8.13 -1.48 -7.07
CA LEU A 36 -8.56 -2.88 -7.21
C LEU A 36 -9.87 -3.17 -6.46
N ARG A 37 -10.07 -2.60 -5.27
CA ARG A 37 -11.36 -2.69 -4.55
C ARG A 37 -12.50 -2.07 -5.37
N GLY A 38 -12.27 -0.91 -5.98
CA GLY A 38 -13.24 -0.25 -6.86
C GLY A 38 -13.56 -1.05 -8.13
N ARG A 39 -12.64 -1.92 -8.55
CA ARG A 39 -12.83 -2.89 -9.65
C ARG A 39 -13.49 -4.19 -9.22
N GLY A 40 -13.91 -4.30 -7.95
CA GLY A 40 -14.58 -5.48 -7.40
C GLY A 40 -13.64 -6.65 -7.11
N HIS A 41 -12.35 -6.40 -6.88
CA HIS A 41 -11.42 -7.44 -6.42
C HIS A 41 -11.43 -7.56 -4.90
N GLU A 42 -11.13 -8.75 -4.38
CA GLU A 42 -10.89 -8.96 -2.97
C GLU A 42 -9.43 -8.57 -2.65
N VAL A 43 -9.23 -7.61 -1.75
CA VAL A 43 -7.92 -7.01 -1.50
C VAL A 43 -7.62 -6.95 -0.01
N LEU A 44 -6.56 -7.63 0.41
CA LEU A 44 -5.92 -7.46 1.71
C LEU A 44 -4.68 -6.57 1.53
N PHE A 45 -4.63 -5.46 2.26
CA PHE A 45 -3.48 -4.55 2.30
C PHE A 45 -2.92 -4.51 3.72
N LEU A 46 -1.62 -4.80 3.86
CA LEU A 46 -0.88 -4.88 5.12
C LEU A 46 0.44 -4.09 5.05
#